data_AF-A0A212Q5C6-F1
#
_entry.id   AF-A0A212Q5C6-F1
#
_cell.length_a   1.000
_cell.length_b   1.000
_cell.length_c   1.000
_cell.angle_alpha   90.00
_cell.angle_beta   90.00
_cell.angle_gamma   90.00
#
_symmetry.space_group_name_H-M   'P 1'
#
loop_
_entity.id
_entity.type
_entity.pdbx_description
1 polymer ?
#
loop_
_entity_poly.entity_id
_entity_poly.type
_entity_poly.pdbx_seq_one_letter_code
_entity_poly.pdbx_strand_id
1 'polypeptide(L)'
;MDSDTTVNRAEQLADEQKSAGASRLDDVARAVHGAADELSGEMPQAADFVHAAASRLEQGAGLLRDKSPQELVGHINDFGRRDPLALFGGALVAGFALSRLLKSAAQPTR
;
A
#
# COMPACT_ATOMS: atom_id res chain seq x y z
N MET A 1 -14.40 -26.83 20.52
CA MET A 1 -13.43 -26.41 19.49
C MET A 1 -13.72 -24.94 19.26
N ASP A 2 -13.07 -24.11 20.06
CA ASP A 2 -13.44 -22.73 20.35
C ASP A 2 -13.01 -21.78 19.22
N SER A 3 -13.99 -21.20 18.53
CA SER A 3 -13.80 -20.26 17.41
C SER A 3 -12.98 -19.01 17.79
N ASP A 4 -12.89 -18.66 19.07
CA ASP A 4 -12.08 -17.54 19.56
C ASP A 4 -10.57 -17.73 19.37
N THR A 5 -10.06 -18.96 19.46
CA THR A 5 -8.62 -19.23 19.31
C THR A 5 -8.16 -19.08 17.85
N THR A 6 -9.02 -19.38 16.89
CA THR A 6 -8.73 -19.26 15.46
C THR A 6 -8.71 -17.82 14.99
N VAL A 7 -9.58 -16.95 15.53
CA VAL A 7 -9.61 -15.52 15.18
C VAL A 7 -8.41 -14.80 15.78
N ASN A 8 -8.11 -15.02 17.08
CA ASN A 8 -6.96 -14.40 17.74
C ASN A 8 -5.61 -14.76 17.10
N ARG A 9 -5.43 -16.01 16.66
CA ARG A 9 -4.21 -16.44 15.97
C ARG A 9 -4.09 -15.79 14.60
N ALA A 10 -5.20 -15.65 13.88
CA ALA A 10 -5.24 -14.99 12.57
C ALA A 10 -4.97 -13.49 12.70
N GLU A 11 -5.50 -12.84 13.73
CA GLU A 11 -5.26 -11.41 14.01
C GLU A 11 -3.80 -11.13 14.37
N GLN A 12 -3.16 -11.95 15.21
CA GLN A 12 -1.73 -11.83 15.51
C GLN A 12 -0.86 -11.97 14.26
N LEU A 13 -1.13 -12.98 13.44
CA LEU A 13 -0.40 -13.17 12.18
C LEU A 13 -0.64 -12.00 11.23
N ALA A 14 -1.86 -11.45 11.19
CA ALA A 14 -2.18 -10.27 10.39
C ALA A 14 -1.42 -9.03 10.88
N ASP A 15 -1.31 -8.80 12.20
CA ASP A 15 -0.61 -7.64 12.74
C ASP A 15 0.90 -7.68 12.49
N GLU A 16 1.53 -8.85 12.61
CA GLU A 16 2.95 -9.02 12.24
C GLU A 16 3.18 -8.72 10.76
N GLN A 17 2.32 -9.24 9.88
CA GLN A 17 2.41 -9.02 8.43
C GLN A 17 2.13 -7.56 8.05
N LYS A 18 1.18 -6.90 8.72
CA LYS A 18 0.91 -5.46 8.53
C LYS A 18 2.11 -4.63 8.92
N SER A 19 2.72 -4.87 10.08
CA SER A 19 3.89 -4.10 10.51
C SER A 19 5.04 -4.27 9.54
N ALA A 20 5.29 -5.48 9.04
CA ALA A 20 6.32 -5.72 8.03
C ALA A 20 6.00 -5.01 6.70
N GLY A 21 4.73 -5.00 6.29
CA GLY A 21 4.27 -4.27 5.11
C GLY A 21 4.40 -2.76 5.25
N ALA A 22 4.00 -2.21 6.39
CA ALA A 22 4.07 -0.78 6.70
C ALA A 22 5.53 -0.28 6.69
N SER A 23 6.46 -1.03 7.29
CA SER A 23 7.89 -0.67 7.23
C SER A 23 8.42 -0.64 5.79
N ARG A 24 8.03 -1.59 4.94
CA ARG A 24 8.43 -1.58 3.52
C ARG A 24 7.85 -0.39 2.77
N LEU A 25 6.61 0.01 3.07
CA LEU A 25 6.00 1.20 2.46
C LEU A 25 6.71 2.49 2.90
N ASP A 26 7.16 2.55 4.15
CA ASP A 26 7.95 3.66 4.69
C ASP A 26 9.31 3.77 4.00
N ASP A 27 10.02 2.65 3.80
CA ASP A 27 11.29 2.62 3.06
C ASP A 27 11.13 3.12 1.60
N VAL A 28 10.03 2.74 0.94
CA VAL A 28 9.70 3.24 -0.40
C VAL A 28 9.39 4.73 -0.36
N ALA A 29 8.59 5.21 0.61
CA ALA A 29 8.26 6.62 0.75
C ALA A 29 9.53 7.47 0.93
N ARG A 30 10.48 7.02 1.75
CA ARG A 30 11.78 7.67 1.94
C ARG A 30 12.62 7.72 0.66
N ALA A 31 12.68 6.61 -0.09
CA ALA A 31 13.39 6.59 -1.37
C ALA A 31 12.77 7.56 -2.40
N VAL A 32 11.44 7.63 -2.44
CA VAL A 32 10.70 8.56 -3.31
C VAL A 32 10.92 10.01 -2.87
N HIS A 33 10.97 10.28 -1.57
CA HIS A 33 11.29 11.61 -1.04
C HIS A 33 12.71 12.05 -1.46
N GLY A 34 13.70 11.17 -1.33
CA GLY A 34 15.06 11.45 -1.79
C GLY A 34 15.14 11.74 -3.30
N ALA A 35 14.35 11.02 -4.11
CA ALA A 35 14.25 11.31 -5.54
C ALA A 35 13.54 12.66 -5.82
N ALA A 36 12.55 13.04 -5.01
CA ALA A 36 11.89 14.35 -5.11
C ALA A 36 12.88 15.48 -4.79
N ASP A 37 13.72 15.30 -3.78
CA ASP A 37 14.74 16.28 -3.39
C ASP A 37 15.76 16.49 -4.51
N GLU A 38 16.19 15.42 -5.17
CA GLU A 38 17.08 15.50 -6.34
C GLU A 38 16.38 16.21 -7.52
N LEU A 39 15.11 15.90 -7.76
CA LEU A 39 14.32 16.49 -8.83
C LEU A 39 13.95 17.95 -8.56
N SER A 40 13.92 18.39 -7.29
CA SER A 40 13.56 19.77 -6.92
C SER A 40 14.51 20.81 -7.53
N GLY A 41 15.77 20.43 -7.76
CA GLY A 41 16.78 21.28 -8.39
C GLY A 41 16.61 21.40 -9.91
N GLU A 42 16.06 20.39 -10.58
CA GLU A 42 15.96 20.32 -12.05
C GLU A 42 14.55 20.59 -12.58
N MET A 43 13.53 20.04 -11.90
CA MET A 43 12.13 20.07 -12.32
C MET A 43 11.20 20.28 -11.09
N PRO A 44 11.03 21.52 -10.61
CA PRO A 44 10.26 21.82 -9.40
C PRO A 44 8.82 21.30 -9.43
N GLN A 45 8.16 21.43 -10.59
CA GLN A 45 6.78 20.93 -10.77
C GLN A 45 6.66 19.41 -10.66
N ALA A 46 7.71 18.69 -11.08
CA ALA A 46 7.74 17.25 -10.96
C ALA A 46 8.09 16.83 -9.53
N ALA A 47 8.97 17.56 -8.86
CA ALA A 47 9.29 17.35 -7.45
C ALA A 47 8.05 17.48 -6.55
N ASP A 48 7.19 18.49 -6.77
CA ASP A 48 5.94 18.65 -6.03
C ASP A 48 5.02 17.42 -6.17
N PHE A 49 4.93 16.88 -7.37
CA PHE A 49 4.13 15.68 -7.64
C PHE A 49 4.71 14.45 -6.94
N VAL A 50 6.02 14.27 -7.00
CA VAL A 50 6.72 13.14 -6.36
C VAL A 50 6.63 13.26 -4.83
N HIS A 51 6.75 14.45 -4.28
CA HIS A 51 6.59 14.72 -2.85
C HIS A 51 5.16 14.39 -2.39
N ALA A 52 4.15 14.84 -3.14
CA ALA A 52 2.76 14.50 -2.85
C ALA A 52 2.50 12.99 -2.90
N ALA A 53 3.18 12.26 -3.78
CA ALA A 53 3.11 10.80 -3.82
C ALA A 53 3.77 10.18 -2.58
N ALA A 54 4.97 10.63 -2.18
CA ALA A 54 5.65 10.17 -0.97
C ALA A 54 4.80 10.38 0.28
N SER A 55 4.22 11.57 0.47
CA SER A 55 3.36 11.86 1.64
C SER A 55 2.13 10.95 1.68
N ARG A 56 1.56 10.57 0.52
CA ARG A 56 0.43 9.63 0.47
C ARG A 56 0.83 8.21 0.83
N LEU A 57 2.04 7.79 0.45
CA LEU A 57 2.58 6.48 0.83
C LEU A 57 2.83 6.39 2.34
N GLU A 58 3.40 7.44 2.95
CA GLU A 58 3.65 7.52 4.39
C GLU A 58 2.33 7.47 5.19
N GLN A 59 1.32 8.23 4.77
CA GLN A 59 -0.01 8.17 5.36
C GLN A 59 -0.64 6.77 5.24
N GLY A 60 -0.47 6.11 4.08
CA GLY A 60 -0.92 4.74 3.88
C GLY A 60 -0.20 3.73 4.79
N ALA A 61 1.11 3.88 4.99
CA ALA A 61 1.91 3.06 5.88
C ALA A 61 1.47 3.22 7.35
N GLY A 62 1.21 4.46 7.78
CA GLY A 62 0.66 4.75 9.11
C GLY A 62 -0.71 4.12 9.32
N LEU A 63 -1.63 4.26 8.35
CA LEU A 63 -2.93 3.59 8.40
C LEU A 63 -2.78 2.07 8.47
N LEU A 64 -1.88 1.46 7.68
CA LEU A 64 -1.68 0.02 7.68
C LEU A 64 -1.13 -0.51 9.02
N ARG A 65 -0.27 0.26 9.68
CA ARG A 65 0.33 -0.08 10.98
C ARG A 65 -0.67 0.08 12.12
N ASP A 66 -1.43 1.16 12.11
CA ASP A 66 -2.19 1.61 13.28
C ASP A 66 -3.68 1.22 13.21
N LYS A 67 -4.18 0.75 12.05
CA LYS A 67 -5.60 0.37 11.85
C LYS A 67 -5.84 -1.13 11.87
N SER A 68 -6.99 -1.51 12.44
CA SER A 68 -7.52 -2.87 12.31
C SER A 68 -7.94 -3.18 10.85
N PRO A 69 -8.00 -4.46 10.44
CA PRO A 69 -8.42 -4.82 9.08
C PRO A 69 -9.81 -4.30 8.72
N GLN A 70 -10.74 -4.28 9.68
CA GLN A 70 -12.10 -3.80 9.51
C GLN A 70 -12.13 -2.29 9.26
N GLU A 71 -11.29 -1.51 9.96
CA GLU A 71 -11.16 -0.08 9.72
C GLU A 71 -10.55 0.20 8.34
N LEU A 72 -9.55 -0.57 7.91
CA LEU A 72 -8.95 -0.44 6.58
C LEU A 72 -9.99 -0.67 5.46
N VAL A 73 -10.84 -1.69 5.61
CA VAL A 73 -11.95 -1.93 4.68
C VAL A 73 -12.94 -0.77 4.68
N GLY A 74 -13.25 -0.19 5.85
CA GLY A 74 -14.07 1.01 5.96
C GLY A 74 -13.50 2.19 5.17
N HIS A 75 -12.20 2.44 5.29
CA HIS A 75 -11.51 3.49 4.55
C HIS A 75 -11.55 3.30 3.03
N ILE A 76 -11.39 2.06 2.55
CA ILE A 76 -11.49 1.74 1.11
C ILE A 76 -12.92 1.98 0.60
N ASN A 77 -13.94 1.62 1.38
CA ASN A 77 -15.34 1.85 1.01
C ASN A 77 -15.67 3.35 0.92
N ASP A 78 -15.18 4.15 1.87
CA ASP A 78 -15.36 5.61 1.83
C ASP A 78 -14.64 6.24 0.63
N PHE A 79 -13.43 5.77 0.32
CA PHE A 79 -12.70 6.21 -0.88
C PHE A 79 -13.47 5.86 -2.16
N GLY A 80 -13.99 4.64 -2.25
CA GLY A 80 -14.78 4.18 -3.39
C GLY A 80 -16.07 4.98 -3.62
N ARG A 81 -16.71 5.44 -2.55
CA ARG A 81 -17.89 6.31 -2.63
C ARG A 81 -17.53 7.73 -3.05
N ARG A 82 -16.36 8.24 -2.64
CA ARG A 82 -15.93 9.60 -2.92
C ARG A 82 -15.38 9.79 -4.33
N ASP A 83 -14.62 8.80 -4.82
CA ASP A 83 -14.05 8.82 -6.17
C ASP A 83 -14.12 7.41 -6.81
N PRO A 84 -15.24 7.09 -7.47
CA PRO A 84 -15.42 5.80 -8.12
C PRO A 84 -14.38 5.54 -9.21
N LEU A 85 -13.96 6.59 -9.95
CA LEU A 85 -12.99 6.46 -11.05
C LEU A 85 -11.62 6.06 -10.52
N ALA A 86 -11.17 6.67 -9.43
CA ALA A 86 -9.92 6.30 -8.79
C ALA A 86 -9.96 4.85 -8.27
N LEU A 87 -11.10 4.39 -7.72
CA LEU A 87 -11.26 3.00 -7.29
C LEU A 87 -11.16 2.03 -8.47
N PHE A 88 -11.90 2.26 -9.56
CA PHE A 88 -11.84 1.39 -10.75
C PHE A 88 -10.45 1.40 -11.38
N GLY A 89 -9.81 2.57 -11.51
CA GLY A 89 -8.44 2.68 -12.02
C GLY A 89 -7.45 1.92 -11.16
N GLY A 90 -7.55 2.05 -9.83
CA GLY A 90 -6.72 1.32 -8.87
C GLY A 90 -6.93 -0.20 -8.95
N ALA A 91 -8.18 -0.66 -9.07
CA ALA A 91 -8.51 -2.08 -9.20
C ALA A 91 -7.93 -2.70 -10.48
N LEU A 92 -7.98 -1.98 -11.61
CA LEU A 92 -7.39 -2.43 -12.86
C LEU A 92 -5.86 -2.55 -12.76
N VAL A 93 -5.19 -1.54 -12.21
CA VAL A 93 -3.73 -1.55 -11.99
C VAL A 93 -3.33 -2.69 -11.05
N ALA A 94 -4.05 -2.85 -9.93
CA ALA A 94 -3.82 -3.94 -8.98
C ALA A 94 -4.02 -5.31 -9.65
N GLY A 95 -5.09 -5.49 -10.43
CA GLY A 95 -5.35 -6.71 -11.19
C GLY A 95 -4.23 -7.05 -12.18
N PHE A 96 -3.73 -6.05 -12.92
CA PHE A 96 -2.58 -6.22 -13.82
C PHE A 96 -1.31 -6.59 -13.05
N ALA A 97 -1.02 -5.90 -11.95
CA ALA A 97 0.15 -6.17 -11.12
C ALA A 97 0.13 -7.61 -10.55
N LEU A 98 -1.05 -8.05 -10.06
CA LEU A 98 -1.27 -9.43 -9.63
C LEU A 98 -1.07 -10.41 -10.79
N SER A 99 -1.66 -10.15 -11.96
CA SER A 99 -1.47 -10.98 -13.16
C SER A 99 0.01 -11.12 -13.55
N ARG A 100 0.77 -10.01 -13.47
CA ARG A 100 2.21 -9.99 -13.72
C ARG A 100 2.97 -10.81 -12.66
N LEU A 101 2.62 -10.69 -11.38
CA LEU A 101 3.26 -11.45 -10.31
C LEU A 101 3.00 -12.94 -10.44
N LEU A 102 1.76 -13.34 -10.76
CA LEU A 102 1.39 -14.73 -11.02
C LEU A 102 2.14 -15.28 -12.24
N LYS A 103 2.24 -14.51 -13.33
CA LYS A 103 3.03 -14.89 -14.51
C LYS A 103 4.52 -15.01 -14.20
N SER A 104 5.05 -14.15 -13.32
CA SER A 104 6.43 -14.21 -12.85
C SER A 104 6.67 -15.43 -11.94
N ALA A 105 5.72 -15.80 -11.08
CA ALA A 105 5.81 -16.97 -10.23
C ALA A 105 5.64 -18.29 -11.01
N ALA A 106 4.90 -18.24 -12.13
CA ALA A 106 4.72 -19.35 -13.04
C ALA A 106 5.89 -19.53 -14.03
N GLN A 107 6.90 -18.65 -14.02
CA GLN A 107 8.20 -18.93 -14.63
C GLN A 107 9.02 -19.71 -13.62
N PRO A 108 9.15 -21.04 -13.77
CA PRO A 108 10.09 -21.79 -12.96
C PRO A 108 11.47 -21.28 -13.38
N THR A 109 12.19 -20.70 -12.42
CA THR A 109 13.63 -20.52 -12.51
C THR A 109 14.22 -21.86 -12.94
N ARG A 110 14.84 -21.89 -14.12
CA ARG A 110 15.50 -23.07 -14.67
C ARG A 110 16.82 -23.30 -13.97
#